data_AF-W4V110-F1
#
_entry.id   AF-W4V110-F1
#
_cell.length_a   1.000
_cell.length_b   1.000
_cell.length_c   1.000
_cell.angle_alpha   90.00
_cell.angle_beta   90.00
_cell.angle_gamma   90.00
#
_symmetry.space_group_name_H-M   'P 1'
#
loop_
_entity.id
_entity.type
_entity.pdbx_description
1 polymer ?
#
loop_
_entity_poly.entity_id
_entity_poly.type
_entity_poly.pdbx_seq_one_letter_code
_entity_poly.pdbx_strand_id
1 'polypeptide(L)'
;MLSGIAAGARALGLKDYHVVGIAGDGGTADIGIQALSGAIDRKDKIIYICYDNEAYMNTGIQKSGLTPYGARTTTTPAGDNIPGTLTQKKNMFEIVAAHGIDYAATASIGYI
;
A
#
# COMPACT_ATOMS: atom_id res chain seq x y z
N MET A 1 7.74 10.86 -2.32
CA MET A 1 7.92 11.88 -1.26
C MET A 1 8.86 11.39 -0.15
N LEU A 2 8.64 10.21 0.44
CA LEU A 2 9.45 9.68 1.56
C LEU A 2 10.96 9.64 1.29
N SER A 3 11.39 9.13 0.13
CA SER A 3 12.81 9.10 -0.27
C SER A 3 13.47 10.47 -0.26
N GLY A 4 12.74 11.50 -0.70
CA GLY A 4 13.20 12.88 -0.69
C GLY A 4 13.34 13.45 0.72
N ILE A 5 12.38 13.15 1.60
CA ILE A 5 12.45 13.55 3.02
C ILE A 5 13.66 12.88 3.70
N ALA A 6 13.87 11.57 3.46
CA ALA A 6 15.02 10.85 3.99
C ALA A 6 16.35 11.42 3.47
N ALA A 7 16.43 11.73 2.18
CA ALA A 7 17.61 12.39 1.60
C ALA A 7 17.86 13.77 2.21
N GLY A 8 16.82 14.58 2.38
CA GLY A 8 16.90 15.90 3.00
C GLY A 8 17.37 15.83 4.46
N ALA A 9 16.80 14.92 5.26
CA ALA A 9 17.21 14.70 6.64
C ALA A 9 18.69 14.29 6.76
N ARG A 10 19.19 13.44 5.83
CA ARG A 10 20.62 13.12 5.74
C ARG A 10 21.46 14.34 5.39
N ALA A 11 21.03 15.14 4.41
CA ALA A 11 21.76 16.33 3.97
C ALA A 11 21.86 17.40 5.08
N LEU A 12 20.82 17.52 5.92
CA LEU A 12 20.79 18.40 7.08
C LEU A 12 21.57 17.85 8.30
N GLY A 13 22.13 16.64 8.20
CA GLY A 13 22.92 16.04 9.28
C GLY A 13 22.12 15.57 10.49
N LEU A 14 20.80 15.41 10.39
CA LEU A 14 19.96 14.92 11.47
C LEU A 14 20.37 13.49 11.88
N LYS A 15 20.45 13.20 13.18
CA LYS A 15 20.98 11.92 13.70
C LYS A 15 19.97 11.01 14.40
N ASP A 16 18.75 11.49 14.67
CA ASP A 16 17.72 10.71 15.34
C ASP A 16 16.35 11.02 14.74
N TYR A 17 15.98 10.27 13.70
CA TYR A 17 14.70 10.46 13.01
C TYR A 17 14.23 9.16 12.37
N HIS A 18 12.92 9.08 12.22
CA HIS A 18 12.25 8.08 11.40
C HIS A 18 11.40 8.80 10.35
N VAL A 19 11.60 8.47 9.07
CA VAL A 19 10.72 8.94 8.01
C VAL A 19 9.64 7.89 7.84
N VAL A 20 8.42 8.22 8.26
CA VAL A 20 7.26 7.34 8.20
C VAL A 20 6.26 7.91 7.21
N GLY A 21 5.77 7.07 6.30
CA GLY A 21 4.69 7.41 5.40
C GLY A 21 3.53 6.43 5.53
N ILE A 22 2.32 6.96 5.48
CA ILE A 22 1.09 6.17 5.47
C ILE A 22 0.40 6.42 4.14
N ALA A 23 0.06 5.33 3.45
CA ALA A 23 -0.70 5.34 2.22
C ALA A 23 -1.90 4.41 2.35
N GLY A 24 -2.98 4.70 1.63
CA GLY A 24 -4.08 3.75 1.46
C GLY A 24 -3.67 2.57 0.56
N ASP A 25 -4.53 1.58 0.49
CA ASP A 25 -4.43 0.44 -0.43
C ASP A 25 -4.30 0.87 -1.90
N GLY A 26 -5.12 1.81 -2.37
CA GLY A 26 -5.02 2.33 -3.74
C GLY A 26 -3.70 3.05 -4.02
N GLY A 27 -3.18 3.76 -3.03
CA GLY A 27 -1.86 4.40 -3.09
C GLY A 27 -0.69 3.42 -3.01
N THR A 28 -0.92 2.20 -2.53
CA THR A 28 0.13 1.18 -2.33
C THR A 28 0.14 0.16 -3.45
N ALA A 29 -0.99 -0.48 -3.67
CA ALA A 29 -1.13 -1.61 -4.59
C ALA A 29 -1.37 -1.16 -6.03
N ASP A 30 -1.91 0.05 -6.25
CA ASP A 30 -2.24 0.52 -7.59
C ASP A 30 -1.33 1.67 -8.02
N ILE A 31 -1.73 2.93 -7.83
CA ILE A 31 -1.07 4.06 -8.49
C ILE A 31 0.34 4.33 -7.93
N GLY A 32 0.58 4.08 -6.65
CA GLY A 32 1.86 4.37 -6.01
C GLY A 32 2.83 3.19 -5.95
N ILE A 33 2.48 2.03 -6.51
CA ILE A 33 3.33 0.84 -6.47
C ILE A 33 4.69 1.07 -7.13
N GLN A 34 4.75 1.87 -8.21
CA GLN A 34 6.00 2.24 -8.88
C GLN A 34 6.94 3.01 -7.94
N ALA A 35 6.39 3.94 -7.14
CA ALA A 35 7.18 4.72 -6.21
C ALA A 35 7.68 3.87 -5.03
N LEU A 36 6.84 2.95 -4.54
CA LEU A 36 7.22 1.98 -3.51
C LEU A 36 8.33 1.06 -4.01
N SER A 37 8.16 0.46 -5.19
CA SER A 37 9.15 -0.40 -5.85
C SER A 37 10.51 0.30 -5.94
N GLY A 38 10.56 1.52 -6.48
CA GLY A 38 11.82 2.27 -6.56
C GLY A 38 12.42 2.63 -5.20
N ALA A 39 11.60 2.83 -4.15
CA ALA A 39 12.11 3.09 -2.80
C ALA A 39 12.76 1.83 -2.18
N ILE A 40 12.21 0.65 -2.46
CA ILE A 40 12.79 -0.63 -2.06
C ILE A 40 14.11 -0.87 -2.80
N ASP A 41 14.15 -0.66 -4.11
CA ASP A 41 15.37 -0.84 -4.94
C ASP A 41 16.54 0.01 -4.45
N ARG A 42 16.26 1.24 -4.00
CA ARG A 42 17.27 2.15 -3.44
C ARG A 42 17.63 1.88 -1.98
N LYS A 43 16.94 0.93 -1.33
CA LYS A 43 17.02 0.69 0.12
C LYS A 43 16.87 1.98 0.92
N ASP A 44 15.88 2.80 0.53
CA ASP A 44 15.63 4.06 1.24
C ASP A 44 15.31 3.76 2.71
N LYS A 45 16.00 4.46 3.64
CA LYS A 45 15.79 4.29 5.10
C LYS A 45 14.48 4.95 5.55
N ILE A 46 13.36 4.32 5.24
CA ILE A 46 12.00 4.80 5.49
C ILE A 46 11.12 3.67 6.05
N ILE A 47 10.04 4.05 6.73
CA ILE A 47 8.96 3.15 7.11
C ILE A 47 7.76 3.48 6.23
N TYR A 48 7.29 2.51 5.45
CA TYR A 48 6.11 2.64 4.62
C TYR A 48 4.98 1.79 5.19
N ILE A 49 3.84 2.40 5.46
CA ILE A 49 2.66 1.73 6.01
C ILE A 49 1.54 1.82 4.99
N CYS A 50 1.07 0.66 4.53
CA CYS A 50 -0.19 0.55 3.82
C CYS A 50 -1.31 0.39 4.86
N TYR A 51 -2.17 1.39 4.98
CA TYR A 51 -3.44 1.27 5.67
C TYR A 51 -4.47 0.68 4.70
N ASP A 52 -4.60 -0.65 4.73
CA ASP A 52 -5.49 -1.38 3.84
C ASP A 52 -6.92 -1.39 4.38
N ASN A 53 -7.77 -0.57 3.76
CA ASN A 53 -9.22 -0.57 3.97
C ASN A 53 -9.98 -1.14 2.76
N GLU A 54 -9.29 -1.81 1.84
CA GLU A 54 -9.84 -2.65 0.76
C GLU A 54 -10.66 -1.95 -0.34
N ALA A 55 -10.62 -0.62 -0.40
CA ALA A 55 -11.20 0.16 -1.50
C ALA A 55 -10.62 1.57 -1.54
N TYR A 56 -10.79 2.27 -2.67
CA TYR A 56 -10.67 3.72 -2.69
C TYR A 56 -11.84 4.36 -1.92
N MET A 57 -11.69 4.42 -0.60
CA MET A 57 -12.76 4.83 0.31
C MET A 57 -13.19 6.28 0.10
N ASN A 58 -12.22 7.20 0.02
CA ASN A 58 -12.49 8.63 -0.04
C ASN A 58 -13.29 9.06 -1.29
N THR A 59 -13.09 8.38 -2.41
CA THR A 59 -13.76 8.72 -3.67
C THR A 59 -15.17 8.10 -3.79
N GLY A 60 -15.62 7.34 -2.79
CA GLY A 60 -16.92 6.67 -2.81
C GLY A 60 -16.82 5.16 -3.01
N ILE A 61 -15.89 4.51 -2.30
CA ILE A 61 -15.75 3.05 -2.25
C ILE A 61 -15.62 2.46 -3.67
N GLN A 62 -14.63 2.90 -4.44
CA GLN A 62 -14.29 2.28 -5.72
C GLN A 62 -13.35 1.10 -5.52
N LYS A 63 -13.43 0.10 -6.39
CA LYS A 63 -12.51 -1.02 -6.44
C LYS A 63 -11.04 -0.57 -6.50
N SER A 64 -10.20 -1.15 -5.64
CA SER A 64 -8.74 -1.10 -5.70
C SER A 64 -8.14 -2.47 -6.04
N GLY A 65 -6.82 -2.54 -6.16
CA GLY A 65 -6.08 -3.80 -6.27
C GLY A 65 -6.12 -4.68 -5.01
N LEU A 66 -6.55 -4.15 -3.86
CA LEU A 66 -6.72 -4.90 -2.62
C LEU A 66 -8.19 -5.15 -2.26
N THR A 67 -9.14 -4.80 -3.14
CA THR A 67 -10.53 -5.20 -2.95
C THR A 67 -10.67 -6.73 -3.10
N PRO A 68 -11.25 -7.44 -2.12
CA PRO A 68 -11.47 -8.88 -2.18
C PRO A 68 -12.37 -9.31 -3.33
N TYR A 69 -12.17 -10.53 -3.81
CA TYR A 69 -13.12 -11.19 -4.72
C TYR A 69 -14.52 -11.22 -4.08
N GLY A 70 -15.55 -10.95 -4.88
CA GLY A 70 -16.93 -10.93 -4.39
C GLY A 70 -17.37 -9.60 -3.78
N ALA A 71 -16.43 -8.70 -3.44
CA ALA A 71 -16.76 -7.47 -2.74
C ALA A 71 -17.53 -6.49 -3.65
N ARG A 72 -18.56 -5.88 -3.07
CA ARG A 72 -19.35 -4.82 -3.70
C ARG A 72 -18.65 -3.47 -3.54
N THR A 73 -18.41 -2.79 -4.64
CA THR A 73 -17.91 -1.41 -4.69
C THR A 73 -18.77 -0.61 -5.66
N THR A 74 -18.59 0.71 -5.74
CA THR A 74 -19.33 1.54 -6.71
C THR A 74 -18.92 1.27 -8.16
N THR A 75 -17.72 0.74 -8.40
CA THR A 75 -17.22 0.35 -9.73
C THR A 75 -17.34 -1.15 -10.01
N THR A 76 -17.61 -1.96 -8.99
CA THR A 76 -17.91 -3.40 -9.09
C THR A 76 -19.14 -3.72 -8.25
N PRO A 77 -20.36 -3.40 -8.73
CA PRO A 77 -21.58 -3.70 -7.99
C PRO A 77 -21.75 -5.22 -7.81
N ALA A 78 -22.37 -5.63 -6.71
CA ALA A 78 -22.76 -7.02 -6.49
C ALA A 78 -24.29 -7.13 -6.40
N GLY A 79 -24.85 -8.20 -6.95
CA GLY A 79 -26.28 -8.52 -6.97
C GLY A 79 -26.51 -9.95 -7.45
N ASP A 80 -27.76 -10.37 -7.63
CA ASP A 80 -28.15 -11.78 -7.85
C ASP A 80 -27.37 -12.49 -8.97
N ASN A 81 -27.05 -11.76 -10.05
CA ASN A 81 -26.29 -12.27 -11.20
C ASN A 81 -25.00 -11.47 -11.46
N ILE A 82 -24.58 -10.62 -10.51
CA ILE A 82 -23.37 -9.78 -10.63
C ILE A 82 -22.47 -10.11 -9.44
N PRO A 83 -21.33 -10.78 -9.64
CA PRO A 83 -20.52 -11.32 -8.56
C PRO A 83 -19.68 -10.26 -7.83
N GLY A 84 -19.79 -8.96 -8.13
CA GLY A 84 -18.91 -7.94 -7.57
C GLY A 84 -17.51 -7.99 -8.18
N THR A 85 -16.50 -7.77 -7.34
CA THR A 85 -15.09 -7.83 -7.78
C THR A 85 -14.71 -9.22 -8.26
N LEU A 86 -14.24 -9.33 -9.51
CA LEU A 86 -13.85 -10.59 -10.14
C LEU A 86 -12.39 -11.00 -9.89
N THR A 87 -11.57 -10.10 -9.37
CA THR A 87 -10.14 -10.33 -9.15
C THR A 87 -9.86 -10.65 -7.69
N GLN A 88 -8.85 -11.49 -7.43
CA GLN A 88 -8.32 -11.67 -6.09
C GLN A 88 -7.49 -10.45 -5.66
N LYS A 89 -7.28 -10.29 -4.34
CA LYS A 89 -6.37 -9.26 -3.82
C LYS A 89 -4.98 -9.45 -4.44
N LYS A 90 -4.38 -8.35 -4.87
CA LYS A 90 -2.98 -8.34 -5.31
C LYS A 90 -2.10 -8.81 -4.16
N ASN A 91 -1.24 -9.79 -4.44
CA ASN A 91 -0.33 -10.31 -3.43
C ASN A 91 0.86 -9.37 -3.24
N MET A 92 0.63 -8.28 -2.48
CA MET A 92 1.66 -7.27 -2.23
C MET A 92 2.86 -7.82 -1.47
N PHE A 93 2.66 -8.84 -0.62
CA PHE A 93 3.75 -9.46 0.13
C PHE A 93 4.74 -10.16 -0.78
N GLU A 94 4.26 -10.98 -1.72
CA GLU A 94 5.13 -11.62 -2.71
C GLU A 94 5.80 -10.58 -3.61
N ILE A 95 5.08 -9.51 -3.99
CA ILE A 95 5.66 -8.43 -4.80
C ILE A 95 6.83 -7.78 -4.07
N VAL A 96 6.67 -7.35 -2.81
CA VAL A 96 7.79 -6.71 -2.07
C VAL A 96 8.88 -7.70 -1.68
N ALA A 97 8.54 -8.96 -1.42
CA ALA A 97 9.51 -10.02 -1.16
C ALA A 97 10.40 -10.27 -2.39
N ALA A 98 9.82 -10.23 -3.60
CA ALA A 98 10.57 -10.38 -4.85
C ALA A 98 11.60 -9.25 -5.09
N HIS A 99 11.45 -8.09 -4.44
CA HIS A 99 12.47 -7.03 -4.46
C HIS A 99 13.64 -7.31 -3.49
N GLY A 100 13.57 -8.37 -2.67
CA GLY A 100 14.56 -8.65 -1.64
C GLY A 100 14.55 -7.64 -0.50
N ILE A 101 13.36 -7.15 -0.12
CA ILE A 101 13.21 -6.17 0.97
C ILE A 101 13.71 -6.73 2.30
N ASP A 102 14.42 -5.90 3.07
CA ASP A 102 15.03 -6.33 4.34
C ASP A 102 13.98 -6.60 5.44
N TYR A 103 12.81 -5.97 5.37
CA TYR A 103 11.70 -6.18 6.32
C TYR A 103 10.33 -5.90 5.68
N ALA A 104 9.39 -6.83 5.88
CA ALA A 104 7.98 -6.67 5.56
C ALA A 104 7.13 -7.41 6.59
N ALA A 105 6.00 -6.83 7.02
CA ALA A 105 5.11 -7.44 8.02
C ALA A 105 3.66 -6.99 7.81
N THR A 106 2.71 -7.90 8.07
CA THR A 106 1.28 -7.58 8.17
C THR A 106 0.91 -7.31 9.62
N ALA A 107 -0.08 -6.44 9.83
CA ALA A 107 -0.65 -6.15 11.14
C ALA A 107 -2.16 -5.97 11.02
N SER A 108 -2.88 -6.14 12.13
CA SER A 108 -4.32 -5.90 12.22
C SER A 108 -4.63 -5.18 13.53
N ILE A 109 -5.60 -4.26 13.50
CA ILE A 109 -6.11 -3.58 14.70
C ILE A 109 -6.92 -4.49 15.62
N GLY A 110 -7.31 -5.69 15.15
CA GLY A 110 -8.29 -6.55 15.82
C GLY A 110 -7.81 -7.22 17.11
N TYR A 111 -6.52 -7.12 17.44
CA TYR A 111 -5.96 -7.63 18.69
C TYR A 111 -4.90 -6.65 19.21
N ILE A 112 -5.29 -5.81 20.18
CA ILE A 112 -4.39 -4.99 21.02
C ILE A 112 -4.16 -5.74 22.33
#